data_AF-A0A4S4KGX4-F1
#
_entry.id   AF-A0A4S4KGX4-F1
#
_cell.length_a   1.000
_cell.length_b   1.000
_cell.length_c   1.000
_cell.angle_alpha   90.00
_cell.angle_beta   90.00
_cell.angle_gamma   90.00
#
_symmetry.space_group_name_H-M   'P 1'
#
loop_
_entity.id
_entity.type
_entity.pdbx_description
1 polymer ?
#
loop_
_entity_poly.entity_id
_entity_poly.type
_entity_poly.pdbx_seq_one_letter_code
_entity_poly.pdbx_strand_id
1 'polypeptide(L)'
;MQRKYLLSGAESSTPGTEMVPSVNRFPPAQLQVRLGPLLVFLERHPEKGVGYIYLTHENFLKLQEKAAEACRTVEIERRHKITNLIGMQDGLGVEWLKDSGLIASETFRAYNDIFTIALVTARSFGIGAYLVLLGRRAVQVEGQPIILPRLSTRFLVVKSTPLQLGGTQIMYKDDVSHLTAASDLESAAHILKWFSITEIMGNWLPVHAAQGSRGDKILGSLDSSYAALN
;
A
#
# COMPACT_ATOMS: atom_id res chain seq x y z
N MET A 1 -41.46 21.66 0.53
CA MET A 1 -41.83 20.93 1.76
C MET A 1 -40.70 21.07 2.78
N GLN A 2 -40.54 22.29 3.31
CA GLN A 2 -39.55 22.66 4.32
C GLN A 2 -40.16 22.45 5.71
N ARG A 3 -39.40 21.91 6.68
CA ARG A 3 -39.72 22.04 8.10
C ARG A 3 -38.62 22.85 8.79
N LYS A 4 -39.01 24.07 9.18
CA LYS A 4 -38.40 24.92 10.20
C LYS A 4 -38.57 24.24 11.57
N TYR A 5 -37.56 24.34 12.42
CA TYR A 5 -37.77 24.66 13.84
C TYR A 5 -36.90 25.88 14.17
N LEU A 6 -37.60 26.95 14.55
CA LEU A 6 -37.10 28.18 15.14
C LEU A 6 -37.22 28.07 16.67
N LEU A 7 -36.41 28.86 17.38
CA LEU A 7 -36.64 29.58 18.65
C LEU A 7 -35.31 29.59 19.44
N SER A 8 -34.85 30.64 20.13
CA SER A 8 -34.98 32.11 20.11
C SER A 8 -34.16 32.59 21.32
N GLY A 9 -33.49 33.74 21.22
CA GLY A 9 -32.82 34.42 22.34
C GLY A 9 -31.76 35.35 21.78
N ALA A 10 -32.14 36.55 21.33
CA ALA A 10 -32.29 37.80 22.10
C ALA A 10 -30.95 38.56 22.25
N GLU A 11 -31.02 39.84 21.91
CA GLU A 11 -29.97 40.76 21.48
C GLU A 11 -29.08 41.29 22.62
N SER A 12 -27.86 41.72 22.30
CA SER A 12 -27.33 43.01 22.77
C SER A 12 -26.08 43.45 21.99
N SER A 13 -25.97 44.77 21.87
CA SER A 13 -25.17 45.63 21.00
C SER A 13 -23.73 45.92 21.48
N THR A 14 -22.78 46.01 20.54
CA THR A 14 -21.84 47.14 20.26
C THR A 14 -20.52 46.67 19.63
N PRO A 15 -19.84 47.51 18.80
CA PRO A 15 -18.88 47.07 17.80
C PRO A 15 -17.45 47.08 18.34
N GLY A 16 -16.71 45.99 18.12
CA GLY A 16 -15.31 45.93 18.54
C GLY A 16 -14.59 44.73 17.95
N THR A 17 -13.61 45.03 17.09
CA THR A 17 -12.46 44.18 16.73
C THR A 17 -12.81 42.90 15.96
N GLU A 18 -12.72 42.95 14.63
CA GLU A 18 -12.57 41.76 13.79
C GLU A 18 -11.32 40.98 14.23
N MET A 19 -11.55 39.91 14.99
CA MET A 19 -10.56 38.86 15.24
C MET A 19 -10.36 38.08 13.96
N VAL A 20 -9.37 38.49 13.17
CA VAL A 20 -8.80 37.69 12.08
C VAL A 20 -8.36 36.35 12.71
N PRO A 21 -8.89 35.19 12.27
CA PRO A 21 -8.47 33.92 12.83
C PRO A 21 -6.98 33.74 12.54
N SER A 22 -6.19 33.62 13.61
CA SER A 22 -4.78 33.34 13.55
C SER A 22 -4.56 32.07 12.74
N VAL A 23 -3.98 32.23 11.56
CA VAL A 23 -3.42 31.12 10.79
C VAL A 23 -2.38 30.48 11.69
N ASN A 24 -2.74 29.35 12.31
CA ASN A 24 -1.80 28.47 12.98
C ASN A 24 -0.76 28.06 11.94
N ARG A 25 0.34 28.81 11.88
CA ARG A 25 1.55 28.42 11.18
C ARG A 25 2.04 27.18 11.90
N PHE A 26 1.76 26.02 11.30
CA PHE A 26 2.49 24.81 11.63
C PHE A 26 3.99 25.15 11.63
N PRO A 27 4.75 24.84 12.69
CA PRO A 27 6.19 25.03 12.66
C PRO A 27 6.74 24.24 11.47
N PRO A 28 7.73 24.78 10.72
CA PRO A 28 8.34 24.04 9.63
C PRO A 28 8.86 22.74 10.23
N ALA A 29 8.33 21.62 9.74
CA ALA A 29 8.81 20.31 10.12
C ALA A 29 10.31 20.28 9.85
N GLN A 30 11.11 20.35 10.91
CA GLN A 30 12.52 20.03 10.84
C GLN A 30 12.56 18.58 10.39
N LEU A 31 12.83 18.37 9.11
CA LEU A 31 13.28 17.09 8.61
C LEU A 31 14.67 16.88 9.21
N GLN A 32 14.71 16.48 10.50
CA GLN A 32 15.90 15.93 11.11
C GLN A 32 16.09 14.55 10.49
N VAL A 33 16.62 14.52 9.27
CA VAL A 33 17.37 13.35 8.85
C VAL A 33 18.54 13.31 9.82
N ARG A 34 18.55 12.31 10.70
CA ARG A 34 19.62 12.07 11.67
C ARG A 34 20.85 11.56 10.92
N LEU A 35 21.36 12.39 10.01
CA LEU A 35 22.64 12.22 9.36
C LEU A 35 23.66 12.59 10.43
N GLY A 36 24.56 11.66 10.75
CA GLY A 36 25.61 11.88 11.75
C GLY A 36 26.47 13.13 11.47
N PRO A 37 27.51 13.40 12.28
CA PRO A 37 28.29 14.65 12.28
C PRO A 37 29.10 14.96 11.00
N LEU A 38 28.82 14.27 9.89
CA LEU A 38 29.62 14.29 8.66
C LEU A 38 29.14 15.32 7.62
N LEU A 39 27.95 15.89 7.81
CA LEU A 39 27.30 16.75 6.82
C LEU A 39 27.18 18.19 7.33
N VAL A 40 27.77 19.13 6.59
CA VAL A 40 27.80 20.55 6.92
C VAL A 40 27.03 21.32 5.85
N PHE A 41 26.03 22.09 6.25
CA PHE A 41 25.34 23.02 5.36
C PHE A 41 26.14 24.33 5.27
N LEU A 42 26.48 24.77 4.07
CA LEU A 42 27.03 26.10 3.83
C LEU A 42 25.88 27.03 3.48
N GLU A 43 25.23 27.61 4.49
CA GLU A 43 24.65 28.95 4.34
C GLU A 43 24.11 29.46 5.67
N ARG A 44 24.37 30.75 5.94
CA ARG A 44 23.82 31.49 7.10
C ARG A 44 22.32 31.83 6.93
N HIS A 45 21.73 31.40 5.80
CA HIS A 45 20.36 31.68 5.36
C HIS A 45 19.74 30.44 4.71
N PRO A 46 19.39 29.38 5.48
CA PRO A 46 18.83 28.14 4.95
C PRO A 46 17.51 28.34 4.18
N GLU A 47 16.83 29.47 4.38
CA GLU A 47 15.64 29.88 3.64
C GLU A 47 15.89 30.16 2.15
N LYS A 48 17.14 30.41 1.74
CA LYS A 48 17.52 30.65 0.35
C LYS A 48 17.81 29.36 -0.44
N GLY A 49 17.72 28.22 0.22
CA GLY A 49 18.03 26.91 -0.35
C GLY A 49 19.41 26.41 0.07
N VAL A 50 19.81 25.28 -0.48
CA VAL A 50 21.13 24.67 -0.27
C VAL A 50 21.68 24.33 -1.64
N GLY A 51 22.88 24.84 -1.96
CA GLY A 51 23.50 24.62 -3.28
C GLY A 51 23.97 23.19 -3.53
N TYR A 52 24.69 22.60 -2.58
CA TYR A 52 25.16 21.21 -2.67
C TYR A 52 25.52 20.63 -1.31
N ILE A 53 25.56 19.30 -1.27
CA ILE A 53 26.00 18.53 -0.11
C ILE A 53 27.46 18.13 -0.31
N TYR A 54 28.29 18.24 0.72
CA TYR A 54 29.72 17.94 0.64
C TYR A 54 30.25 17.27 1.91
N LEU A 55 31.42 16.66 1.77
CA LEU A 55 32.25 16.17 2.85
C LEU A 55 33.46 17.11 3.04
N THR A 56 33.83 17.35 4.29
CA THR A 56 35.14 17.96 4.59
C THR A 56 36.26 17.01 4.20
N HIS A 57 37.46 17.53 3.94
CA HIS A 57 38.61 16.70 3.58
C HIS A 57 38.89 15.59 4.62
N GLU A 58 38.79 15.92 5.91
CA GLU A 58 38.95 14.94 7.00
C GLU A 58 37.90 13.83 6.96
N ASN A 59 36.62 14.18 6.73
CA ASN A 59 35.54 13.21 6.66
C ASN A 59 35.61 12.34 5.40
N PHE A 60 36.10 12.90 4.29
CA PHE A 60 36.37 12.16 3.08
C PHE A 60 37.45 11.09 3.30
N LEU A 61 38.57 11.43 3.94
CA LEU A 61 39.63 10.46 4.26
C LEU A 61 39.10 9.32 5.15
N LYS A 62 38.36 9.66 6.21
CA LYS A 62 37.73 8.65 7.10
C LYS A 62 36.74 7.74 6.35
N LEU A 63 36.01 8.29 5.39
CA LEU A 63 35.10 7.51 4.55
C LEU A 63 35.87 6.63 3.57
N GLN A 64 36.95 7.12 2.99
CA GLN A 64 37.77 6.37 2.05
C GLN A 64 38.46 5.16 2.74
N GLU A 65 38.91 5.32 3.98
CA GLU A 65 39.47 4.21 4.78
C GLU A 65 38.45 3.12 5.12
N LYS A 66 37.19 3.51 5.38
CA LYS A 66 36.16 2.57 5.86
C LYS A 66 35.28 1.99 4.77
N ALA A 67 34.99 2.78 3.73
CA ALA A 67 33.97 2.51 2.74
C ALA A 67 34.12 3.41 1.50
N ALA A 68 35.24 3.28 0.79
CA ALA A 68 35.55 4.09 -0.39
C ALA A 68 34.46 4.05 -1.48
N GLU A 69 33.75 2.92 -1.62
CA GLU A 69 32.72 2.75 -2.66
C GLU A 69 31.33 3.27 -2.25
N ALA A 70 31.11 3.58 -0.97
CA ALA A 70 29.78 3.96 -0.47
C ALA A 70 29.33 5.36 -0.93
N CYS A 71 30.26 6.20 -1.40
CA CYS A 71 29.99 7.57 -1.82
C CYS A 71 30.96 7.98 -2.93
N ARG A 72 30.45 8.61 -3.99
CA ARG A 72 31.27 9.23 -5.03
C ARG A 72 31.28 10.74 -4.83
N THR A 73 32.46 11.34 -4.87
CA THR A 73 32.66 12.78 -4.68
C THR A 73 33.51 13.38 -5.79
N VAL A 74 33.36 14.69 -5.97
CA VAL A 74 34.21 15.53 -6.84
C VAL A 74 34.81 16.64 -5.98
N GLU A 75 36.12 16.84 -6.08
CA GLU A 75 36.80 17.88 -5.33
C GLU A 75 36.51 19.28 -5.91
N ILE A 76 36.09 20.21 -5.05
CA ILE A 76 35.82 21.61 -5.36
C ILE A 76 36.38 22.45 -4.22
N GLU A 77 37.40 23.27 -4.49
CA GLU A 77 37.95 24.28 -3.57
C GLU A 77 38.16 23.74 -2.13
N ARG A 78 38.88 22.60 -2.00
CA ARG A 78 39.18 21.88 -0.73
C ARG A 78 37.97 21.20 -0.04
N ARG A 79 36.86 21.04 -0.74
CA ARG A 79 35.68 20.29 -0.28
C ARG A 79 35.37 19.16 -1.26
N HIS A 80 34.79 18.08 -0.77
CA HIS A 80 34.40 16.93 -1.58
C HIS A 80 32.89 16.96 -1.79
N LYS A 81 32.44 17.52 -2.92
CA LYS A 81 31.02 17.55 -3.28
C LYS A 81 30.53 16.14 -3.56
N ILE A 82 29.44 15.72 -2.93
CA ILE A 82 28.85 14.39 -3.12
C ILE A 82 28.08 14.37 -4.45
N THR A 83 28.38 13.42 -5.34
CA THR A 83 27.63 13.21 -6.59
C THR A 83 26.71 12.00 -6.49
N ASN A 84 27.13 10.93 -5.82
CA ASN A 84 26.35 9.71 -5.68
C ASN A 84 26.51 9.14 -4.27
N LEU A 85 25.39 8.72 -3.68
CA LEU A 85 25.37 7.94 -2.44
C LEU A 85 24.92 6.53 -2.79
N ILE A 86 25.81 5.57 -2.57
CA ILE A 86 25.57 4.15 -2.85
C ILE A 86 25.21 3.44 -1.55
N GLY A 87 25.88 3.80 -0.44
CA GLY A 87 25.72 3.15 0.85
C GLY A 87 26.67 1.96 1.02
N MET A 88 26.85 1.55 2.28
CA MET A 88 27.69 0.39 2.63
C MET A 88 26.92 -0.92 2.67
N GLN A 89 25.61 -0.82 2.85
CA GLN A 89 24.72 -1.95 3.00
C GLN A 89 24.02 -2.18 1.67
N ASP A 90 23.98 -3.42 1.23
CA ASP A 90 23.18 -3.83 0.08
C ASP A 90 21.69 -3.78 0.44
N GLY A 91 20.86 -3.46 -0.54
CA GLY A 91 19.42 -3.37 -0.32
C GLY A 91 18.97 -2.08 0.37
N LEU A 92 19.39 -0.92 -0.12
CA LEU A 92 18.92 0.40 0.27
C LEU A 92 18.14 1.11 -0.84
N GLY A 93 18.20 0.63 -2.09
CA GLY A 93 17.71 1.37 -3.24
C GLY A 93 17.10 0.54 -4.36
N VAL A 94 17.56 0.82 -5.57
CA VAL A 94 16.98 0.35 -6.84
C VAL A 94 17.05 -1.17 -7.02
N GLU A 95 17.94 -1.84 -6.30
CA GLU A 95 18.06 -3.28 -6.22
C GLU A 95 16.79 -3.94 -5.68
N TRP A 96 16.14 -3.38 -4.64
CA TRP A 96 14.85 -3.89 -4.17
C TRP A 96 13.74 -3.71 -5.19
N LEU A 97 13.81 -2.65 -6.01
CA LEU A 97 12.85 -2.44 -7.10
C LEU A 97 13.06 -3.47 -8.21
N LYS A 98 14.31 -3.80 -8.53
CA LYS A 98 14.65 -4.87 -9.48
C LYS A 98 14.11 -6.22 -8.99
N ASP A 99 14.38 -6.57 -7.74
CA ASP A 99 13.95 -7.84 -7.16
C ASP A 99 12.42 -7.91 -7.01
N SER A 100 11.79 -6.78 -6.68
CA SER A 100 10.32 -6.64 -6.70
C SER A 100 9.75 -6.92 -8.10
N GLY A 101 10.38 -6.38 -9.14
CA GLY A 101 10.00 -6.64 -10.53
C GLY A 101 10.19 -8.10 -10.94
N LEU A 102 11.24 -8.74 -10.44
CA LEU A 102 11.51 -10.16 -10.67
C LEU A 102 10.40 -11.04 -10.09
N ILE A 103 10.04 -10.87 -8.81
CA ILE A 103 9.00 -11.67 -8.16
C ILE A 103 7.61 -11.40 -8.74
N ALA A 104 7.32 -10.16 -9.17
CA ALA A 104 6.09 -9.84 -9.88
C ALA A 104 5.99 -10.59 -11.21
N SER A 105 7.06 -10.54 -12.00
CA SER A 105 7.11 -11.21 -13.29
C SER A 105 6.93 -12.72 -13.14
N GLU A 106 7.60 -13.32 -12.15
CA GLU A 106 7.49 -14.76 -11.91
C GLU A 106 6.11 -15.15 -11.39
N THR A 107 5.50 -14.34 -10.51
CA THR A 107 4.12 -14.58 -10.04
C THR A 107 3.11 -14.51 -11.19
N PHE A 108 3.28 -13.55 -12.10
CA PHE A 108 2.44 -13.45 -13.29
C PHE A 108 2.62 -14.65 -14.24
N ARG A 109 3.84 -15.15 -14.39
CA ARG A 109 4.11 -16.38 -15.17
C ARG A 109 3.47 -17.59 -14.50
N ALA A 110 3.66 -17.75 -13.19
CA ALA A 110 3.09 -18.84 -12.40
C ALA A 110 1.56 -18.86 -12.49
N TYR A 111 0.90 -17.70 -12.51
CA TYR A 111 -0.55 -17.63 -12.70
C TYR A 111 -1.03 -18.32 -14.00
N ASN A 112 -0.26 -18.22 -15.08
CA ASN A 112 -0.63 -18.83 -16.38
C ASN A 112 -0.29 -20.32 -16.46
N ASP A 113 0.49 -20.86 -15.53
CA ASP A 113 1.01 -22.23 -15.57
C ASP A 113 0.42 -23.12 -14.47
N ILE A 114 0.27 -22.58 -13.26
CA ILE A 114 -0.13 -23.34 -12.07
C ILE A 114 -1.27 -22.66 -11.30
N PHE A 115 -1.87 -23.42 -10.38
CA PHE A 115 -2.82 -22.85 -9.44
C PHE A 115 -2.13 -21.89 -8.46
N THR A 116 -2.42 -20.60 -8.59
CA THR A 116 -2.00 -19.53 -7.69
C THR A 116 -3.13 -19.03 -6.81
N ILE A 117 -2.84 -18.75 -5.54
CA ILE A 117 -3.79 -18.13 -4.62
C ILE A 117 -3.03 -17.26 -3.61
N ALA A 118 -3.58 -16.09 -3.28
CA ALA A 118 -3.05 -15.19 -2.26
C ALA A 118 -3.96 -15.15 -1.03
N LEU A 119 -3.34 -15.14 0.16
CA LEU A 119 -4.02 -14.94 1.42
C LEU A 119 -3.56 -13.63 2.06
N VAL A 120 -4.51 -12.77 2.42
CA VAL A 120 -4.23 -11.49 3.11
C VAL A 120 -4.74 -11.57 4.54
N THR A 121 -3.87 -12.04 5.45
CA THR A 121 -4.12 -12.15 6.91
C THR A 121 -3.76 -10.88 7.68
N ALA A 122 -2.92 -10.05 7.08
CA ALA A 122 -2.46 -8.81 7.65
C ALA A 122 -2.47 -7.73 6.57
N ARG A 123 -1.68 -6.69 6.79
CA ARG A 123 -1.57 -5.57 5.89
C ARG A 123 -0.69 -5.90 4.67
N SER A 124 -1.22 -5.77 3.45
CA SER A 124 -0.45 -5.95 2.20
C SER A 124 -0.20 -4.62 1.48
N PHE A 125 1.07 -4.24 1.31
CA PHE A 125 1.50 -2.92 0.81
C PHE A 125 2.54 -3.05 -0.31
N GLY A 126 2.57 -2.06 -1.20
CA GLY A 126 3.60 -1.95 -2.23
C GLY A 126 3.60 -3.16 -3.16
N ILE A 127 4.77 -3.82 -3.29
CA ILE A 127 4.90 -5.01 -4.14
C ILE A 127 3.98 -6.15 -3.67
N GLY A 128 3.77 -6.33 -2.36
CA GLY A 128 2.89 -7.37 -1.84
C GLY A 128 1.44 -7.20 -2.31
N ALA A 129 0.94 -5.97 -2.39
CA ALA A 129 -0.39 -5.69 -2.91
C ALA A 129 -0.48 -5.99 -4.43
N TYR A 130 0.61 -5.77 -5.16
CA TYR A 130 0.70 -6.10 -6.58
C TYR A 130 0.74 -7.61 -6.81
N LEU A 131 1.45 -8.37 -5.97
CA LEU A 131 1.48 -9.84 -6.05
C LEU A 131 0.10 -10.47 -5.84
N VAL A 132 -0.69 -9.94 -4.91
CA VAL A 132 -2.08 -10.37 -4.70
C VAL A 132 -2.90 -10.20 -5.98
N LEU A 133 -2.74 -9.07 -6.67
CA LEU A 133 -3.43 -8.78 -7.92
C LEU A 133 -2.96 -9.69 -9.07
N LEU A 134 -1.65 -9.91 -9.19
CA LEU A 134 -1.08 -10.78 -10.24
C LEU A 134 -1.44 -12.25 -10.05
N GLY A 135 -1.59 -12.70 -8.80
CA GLY A 135 -2.01 -14.06 -8.47
C GLY A 135 -3.48 -14.36 -8.79
N ARG A 136 -4.27 -13.32 -9.11
CA ARG A 136 -5.69 -13.29 -9.53
C ARG A 136 -6.70 -13.81 -8.54
N ARG A 137 -6.39 -14.87 -7.81
CA ARG A 137 -7.25 -15.48 -6.78
C ARG A 137 -6.78 -15.02 -5.41
N ALA A 138 -7.64 -14.33 -4.67
CA ALA A 138 -7.28 -13.79 -3.36
C ALA A 138 -8.38 -13.99 -2.31
N VAL A 139 -7.97 -14.37 -1.10
CA VAL A 139 -8.81 -14.40 0.10
C VAL A 139 -8.32 -13.29 1.03
N GLN A 140 -9.24 -12.42 1.46
CA GLN A 140 -8.91 -11.29 2.31
C GLN A 140 -9.61 -11.40 3.67
N VAL A 141 -8.83 -11.33 4.74
CA VAL A 141 -9.38 -11.29 6.10
C VAL A 141 -9.95 -9.89 6.37
N GLU A 142 -11.11 -9.83 7.00
CA GLU A 142 -11.74 -8.58 7.38
C GLU A 142 -10.83 -7.76 8.31
N GLY A 143 -10.83 -6.43 8.12
CA GLY A 143 -9.93 -5.54 8.86
C GLY A 143 -8.49 -5.50 8.33
N GLN A 144 -8.16 -6.25 7.27
CA GLN A 144 -6.82 -6.31 6.69
C GLN A 144 -6.74 -5.66 5.32
N PRO A 145 -6.09 -4.48 5.17
CA PRO A 145 -6.14 -3.74 3.91
C PRO A 145 -5.08 -4.17 2.89
N ILE A 146 -5.46 -4.18 1.61
CA ILE A 146 -4.57 -4.29 0.45
C ILE A 146 -4.36 -2.89 -0.14
N ILE A 147 -3.15 -2.33 -0.07
CA ILE A 147 -2.89 -0.94 -0.46
C ILE A 147 -1.77 -0.88 -1.48
N LEU A 148 -2.14 -0.47 -2.70
CA LEU A 148 -1.19 0.05 -3.66
C LEU A 148 -0.94 1.53 -3.37
N PRO A 149 0.32 1.97 -3.21
CA PRO A 149 0.61 3.39 -3.20
C PRO A 149 0.28 3.95 -4.58
N ARG A 150 -0.88 4.59 -4.72
CA ARG A 150 -1.24 5.34 -5.93
C ARG A 150 -0.22 6.48 -6.09
N LEU A 151 0.30 6.67 -7.30
CA LEU A 151 1.31 7.67 -7.69
C LEU A 151 0.87 9.15 -7.46
N SER A 152 -0.29 9.41 -6.86
CA SER A 152 -0.70 10.77 -6.50
C SER A 152 0.06 11.25 -5.27
N THR A 153 1.25 11.78 -5.54
CA THR A 153 1.77 13.03 -4.99
C THR A 153 0.86 13.74 -4.00
N ARG A 154 1.38 13.96 -2.78
CA ARG A 154 1.10 15.06 -1.84
C ARG A 154 -0.29 15.74 -2.01
N PHE A 155 -1.13 15.65 -0.98
CA PHE A 155 -2.31 16.52 -0.70
C PHE A 155 -3.74 16.10 -1.09
N LEU A 156 -4.09 14.82 -1.27
CA LEU A 156 -5.51 14.45 -1.44
C LEU A 156 -5.94 13.18 -0.69
N VAL A 157 -5.55 13.05 0.58
CA VAL A 157 -6.24 12.14 1.51
C VAL A 157 -6.21 12.75 2.92
N VAL A 158 -6.88 13.90 3.08
CA VAL A 158 -7.22 14.38 4.42
C VAL A 158 -8.23 13.37 4.99
N LYS A 159 -7.76 12.47 5.84
CA LYS A 159 -8.53 11.48 6.62
C LYS A 159 -9.16 10.32 5.83
N SER A 160 -8.36 9.50 5.16
CA SER A 160 -8.80 8.14 4.83
C SER A 160 -8.00 7.10 5.59
N THR A 161 -8.70 6.20 6.27
CA THR A 161 -8.07 5.07 6.94
C THR A 161 -7.57 4.08 5.89
N PRO A 162 -6.54 3.28 6.19
CA PRO A 162 -6.07 2.21 5.30
C PRO A 162 -7.20 1.29 4.81
N LEU A 163 -8.18 1.01 5.67
CA LEU A 163 -9.35 0.23 5.30
C LEU A 163 -10.26 0.93 4.30
N GLN A 164 -10.38 2.26 4.35
CA GLN A 164 -11.14 3.03 3.35
C GLN A 164 -10.47 3.08 1.98
N LEU A 165 -9.23 2.61 1.84
CA LEU A 165 -8.54 2.53 0.54
C LEU A 165 -8.42 1.09 0.05
N GLY A 166 -8.31 0.13 0.97
CA GLY A 166 -7.95 -1.25 0.64
C GLY A 166 -8.67 -2.34 1.42
N GLY A 167 -9.70 -1.99 2.19
CA GLY A 167 -10.50 -2.97 2.93
C GLY A 167 -11.39 -3.82 2.03
N THR A 168 -11.98 -4.85 2.63
CA THR A 168 -12.86 -5.82 1.94
C THR A 168 -14.02 -5.13 1.24
N GLN A 169 -14.56 -4.04 1.80
CA GLN A 169 -15.68 -3.29 1.22
C GLN A 169 -15.36 -2.61 -0.12
N ILE A 170 -14.09 -2.52 -0.51
CA ILE A 170 -13.63 -2.04 -1.81
C ILE A 170 -13.11 -3.23 -2.61
N MET A 171 -12.12 -3.94 -2.07
CA MET A 171 -11.39 -4.97 -2.81
C MET A 171 -12.27 -6.17 -3.18
N TYR A 172 -13.26 -6.52 -2.37
CA TYR A 172 -14.23 -7.57 -2.71
C TYR A 172 -15.26 -7.10 -3.76
N LYS A 173 -15.62 -5.81 -3.74
CA LYS A 173 -16.56 -5.25 -4.72
C LYS A 173 -15.93 -5.03 -6.10
N ASP A 174 -14.64 -4.74 -6.12
CA ASP A 174 -13.85 -4.52 -7.33
C ASP A 174 -13.22 -5.82 -7.87
N ASP A 175 -13.67 -7.00 -7.38
CA ASP A 175 -13.21 -8.33 -7.78
C ASP A 175 -11.69 -8.58 -7.60
N VAL A 176 -11.02 -7.80 -6.77
CA VAL A 176 -9.63 -8.05 -6.38
C VAL A 176 -9.58 -9.20 -5.38
N SER A 177 -10.45 -9.14 -4.36
CA SER A 177 -10.63 -10.21 -3.37
C SER A 177 -11.83 -11.06 -3.76
N HIS A 178 -11.64 -12.36 -3.91
CA HIS A 178 -12.69 -13.29 -4.35
C HIS A 178 -13.48 -13.87 -3.19
N LEU A 179 -12.86 -13.94 -2.01
CA LEU A 179 -13.50 -14.37 -0.76
C LEU A 179 -13.06 -13.45 0.37
N THR A 180 -13.97 -13.23 1.30
CA THR A 180 -13.71 -12.55 2.57
C THR A 180 -13.86 -13.52 3.71
N ALA A 181 -13.05 -13.37 4.76
CA ALA A 181 -13.12 -14.20 5.96
C ALA A 181 -13.09 -13.33 7.21
N ALA A 182 -13.78 -13.73 8.27
CA ALA A 182 -13.75 -13.03 9.56
C ALA A 182 -12.46 -13.32 10.36
N SER A 183 -11.74 -14.40 10.02
CA SER A 183 -10.51 -14.80 10.72
C SER A 183 -9.48 -15.49 9.81
N ASP A 184 -8.24 -15.52 10.27
CA ASP A 184 -7.15 -16.24 9.59
C ASP A 184 -7.46 -17.74 9.45
N LEU A 185 -8.13 -18.35 10.45
CA LEU A 185 -8.50 -19.76 10.39
C LEU A 185 -9.56 -20.04 9.32
N GLU A 186 -10.60 -19.21 9.25
CA GLU A 186 -11.65 -19.33 8.24
C GLU A 186 -11.09 -19.11 6.83
N SER A 187 -10.20 -18.12 6.67
CA SER A 187 -9.55 -17.89 5.39
C SER A 187 -8.72 -19.09 4.94
N ALA A 188 -7.95 -19.72 5.83
CA ALA A 188 -7.23 -20.95 5.51
C ALA A 188 -8.18 -22.09 5.09
N ALA A 189 -9.34 -22.23 5.76
CA ALA A 189 -10.34 -23.22 5.37
C ALA A 189 -10.92 -22.95 3.97
N HIS A 190 -11.12 -21.70 3.56
CA HIS A 190 -11.51 -21.35 2.20
C HIS A 190 -10.48 -21.77 1.17
N ILE A 191 -9.19 -21.57 1.46
CA ILE A 191 -8.10 -21.98 0.58
C ILE A 191 -8.08 -23.51 0.39
N LEU A 192 -8.20 -24.26 1.49
CA LEU A 192 -8.27 -25.72 1.43
C LEU A 192 -9.49 -26.21 0.63
N LYS A 193 -10.63 -25.51 0.76
CA LYS A 193 -11.84 -25.80 -0.03
C LYS A 193 -11.64 -25.51 -1.52
N TRP A 194 -10.85 -24.49 -1.89
CA TRP A 194 -10.48 -24.31 -3.29
C TRP A 194 -9.57 -25.42 -3.79
N PHE A 195 -8.57 -25.83 -3.00
CA PHE A 195 -7.71 -26.95 -3.39
C PHE A 195 -8.46 -28.26 -3.57
N SER A 196 -9.57 -28.49 -2.87
CA SER A 196 -10.34 -29.73 -3.01
C SER A 196 -11.04 -29.89 -4.36
N ILE A 197 -11.16 -28.82 -5.16
CA ILE A 197 -11.81 -28.82 -6.48
C ILE A 197 -10.84 -28.50 -7.63
N THR A 198 -9.54 -28.31 -7.33
CA THR A 198 -8.54 -27.97 -8.34
C THR A 198 -7.89 -29.22 -8.92
N GLU A 199 -7.56 -29.16 -10.20
CA GLU A 199 -6.75 -30.19 -10.84
C GLU A 199 -5.35 -30.21 -10.24
N ILE A 200 -4.85 -31.42 -9.98
CA ILE A 200 -3.46 -31.63 -9.57
C ILE A 200 -2.67 -31.84 -10.85
N MET A 201 -1.99 -30.80 -11.37
CA MET A 201 -1.10 -30.78 -12.55
C MET A 201 -1.18 -32.02 -13.47
N GLY A 202 -2.01 -31.95 -14.51
CA GLY A 202 -2.13 -33.01 -15.51
C GLY A 202 -2.94 -34.25 -15.09
N ASN A 203 -3.52 -34.25 -13.89
CA ASN A 203 -4.44 -35.29 -13.43
C ASN A 203 -5.90 -34.85 -13.56
N TRP A 204 -6.78 -35.84 -13.59
CA TRP A 204 -8.23 -35.65 -13.51
C TRP A 204 -8.63 -34.84 -12.29
N LEU A 205 -9.74 -34.11 -12.42
CA LEU A 205 -10.37 -33.43 -11.30
C LEU A 205 -10.65 -34.42 -10.15
N PRO A 206 -10.44 -34.00 -8.89
CA PRO A 206 -10.78 -34.82 -7.73
C PRO A 206 -12.30 -35.05 -7.68
N VAL A 207 -12.72 -36.28 -7.99
CA VAL A 207 -14.13 -36.68 -7.90
C VAL A 207 -14.45 -37.06 -6.46
N HIS A 208 -15.29 -36.25 -5.81
CA HIS A 208 -15.82 -36.56 -4.49
C HIS A 208 -17.11 -37.39 -4.61
N ALA A 209 -17.31 -38.34 -3.71
CA ALA A 209 -18.56 -39.10 -3.65
C ALA A 209 -19.74 -38.14 -3.39
N ALA A 210 -20.85 -38.34 -4.11
CA ALA A 210 -22.02 -37.48 -4.02
C ALA A 210 -22.59 -37.45 -2.59
N GLN A 211 -22.44 -36.32 -1.91
CA GLN A 211 -23.06 -36.08 -0.61
C GLN A 211 -24.51 -35.61 -0.80
N GLY A 212 -25.44 -36.56 -0.94
CA GLY A 212 -26.89 -36.31 -0.79
C GLY A 212 -27.68 -35.90 -2.04
N SER A 213 -27.04 -35.50 -3.14
CA SER A 213 -27.69 -35.28 -4.45
C SER A 213 -27.23 -36.32 -5.46
N ARG A 214 -28.10 -37.31 -5.72
CA ARG A 214 -27.91 -38.25 -6.82
C ARG A 214 -28.13 -37.50 -8.14
N GLY A 215 -27.27 -37.73 -9.14
CA GLY A 215 -27.36 -37.08 -10.46
C GLY A 215 -28.70 -37.28 -11.18
N ASP A 216 -29.49 -38.25 -10.73
CA ASP A 216 -30.81 -38.59 -11.28
C ASP A 216 -31.95 -37.73 -10.67
N LYS A 217 -31.65 -36.77 -9.78
CA LYS A 217 -32.67 -35.88 -9.19
C LYS A 217 -33.05 -34.76 -10.18
N ILE A 218 -34.33 -34.67 -10.52
CA ILE A 218 -34.90 -33.53 -11.26
C ILE A 218 -34.77 -32.27 -10.38
N LEU A 219 -34.17 -31.20 -10.93
CA LEU A 219 -34.03 -29.89 -10.25
C LEU A 219 -35.42 -29.34 -9.91
N GLY A 220 -35.76 -29.35 -8.63
CA GLY A 220 -37.10 -29.03 -8.11
C GLY A 220 -37.44 -27.55 -7.97
N SER A 221 -36.76 -26.64 -8.68
CA SER A 221 -37.07 -25.20 -8.62
C SER A 221 -36.87 -24.52 -9.98
N LEU A 222 -37.84 -24.69 -10.87
CA LEU A 222 -38.24 -23.60 -11.77
C LEU A 222 -39.38 -22.89 -11.05
N ASP A 223 -39.03 -21.92 -10.21
CA ASP A 223 -39.99 -21.13 -9.45
C ASP A 223 -40.99 -20.44 -10.38
N SER A 224 -42.26 -20.76 -10.14
CA SER A 224 -43.52 -20.01 -10.23
C SER A 224 -43.46 -18.48 -10.49
N SER A 225 -42.74 -18.05 -11.52
CA SER A 225 -42.67 -16.65 -11.98
C SER A 225 -43.02 -16.47 -13.46
N TYR A 226 -43.17 -17.58 -14.21
CA TYR A 226 -43.67 -17.57 -15.60
C TYR A 226 -45.19 -17.77 -15.71
N ALA A 227 -45.90 -18.10 -14.62
CA ALA A 227 -47.34 -18.36 -14.64
C ALA A 227 -48.23 -17.09 -14.55
N ALA A 228 -47.65 -15.89 -14.56
CA ALA A 228 -48.38 -14.62 -14.45
C ALA A 228 -48.41 -13.80 -15.76
N LEU A 229 -48.12 -14.41 -16.90
CA LEU A 229 -48.18 -13.76 -18.22
C LEU A 229 -48.98 -14.56 -19.26
N ASN A 230 -50.09 -15.17 -18.85
CA ASN A 230 -51.15 -15.60 -19.78
C ASN A 230 -52.52 -15.16 -19.23
#